data_AF-A0A2G1Z0F5-F1
#
_entry.id   AF-A0A2G1Z0F5-F1
#
_cell.length_a   1.000
_cell.length_b   1.000
_cell.length_c   1.000
_cell.angle_alpha   90.00
_cell.angle_beta   90.00
_cell.angle_gamma   90.00
#
_symmetry.space_group_name_H-M   'P 1'
#
loop_
_entity.id
_entity.type
_entity.pdbx_description
1 polymer ?
#
loop_
_entity_poly.entity_id
_entity_poly.type
_entity_poly.pdbx_seq_one_letter_code
_entity_poly.pdbx_strand_id
1 'polypeptide(L)'
;DPSPQTINIVSSRHRFPNQTRKRLNAIFADKASILNVTVAWLDKPECVFKNRKLMADLVPGLGPKQTSFLFSCTGYGQEIAVLDRHILKYLQLVGLTELANMPASWRQYEDIEAKFLSYSSRQNIRADALDLAIWITMKAAGRRVSECVQ
;
A
#
# COMPACT_ATOMS: atom_id res chain seq x y z
N ASP A 1 21.68 -9.37 9.05
CA ASP A 1 20.44 -10.16 9.01
C ASP A 1 19.91 -10.45 10.41
N PRO A 2 18.59 -10.44 10.62
CA PRO A 2 17.99 -10.74 11.92
C PRO A 2 18.18 -12.22 12.29
N SER A 3 18.44 -12.50 13.56
CA SER A 3 18.50 -13.88 14.06
C SER A 3 17.12 -14.57 13.95
N PRO A 4 17.07 -15.92 13.86
CA PRO A 4 15.80 -16.65 13.93
C PRO A 4 14.97 -16.32 15.18
N GLN A 5 15.64 -16.07 16.31
CA GLN A 5 14.99 -15.63 17.56
C GLN A 5 14.33 -14.25 17.39
N THR A 6 15.02 -13.30 16.75
CA THR A 6 14.48 -11.97 16.44
C THR A 6 13.23 -12.08 15.56
N ILE A 7 13.28 -12.89 14.50
CA ILE A 7 12.13 -13.11 13.61
C ILE A 7 10.93 -13.67 14.39
N ASN A 8 11.16 -14.62 15.31
CA ASN A 8 10.10 -15.19 16.13
C ASN A 8 9.45 -14.17 17.07
N ILE A 9 10.24 -13.32 17.74
CA ILE A 9 9.74 -12.27 18.65
C ILE A 9 8.89 -11.26 17.88
N VAL A 10 9.38 -10.78 16.73
CA VAL A 10 8.62 -9.81 15.91
C VAL A 10 7.33 -10.44 15.40
N SER A 11 7.40 -11.69 14.95
CA SER A 11 6.24 -12.38 14.39
C SER A 11 5.15 -12.64 15.42
N SER A 12 5.50 -13.02 16.66
CA SER A 12 4.52 -13.37 17.70
C SER A 12 3.66 -12.18 18.15
N ARG A 13 4.15 -10.95 18.00
CA ARG A 13 3.41 -9.71 18.31
C ARG A 13 2.37 -9.35 17.25
N HIS A 14 2.47 -9.92 16.06
CA HIS A 14 1.55 -9.62 14.96
C HIS A 14 0.28 -10.46 15.06
N ARG A 15 -0.86 -9.90 14.62
CA ARG A 15 -2.15 -10.63 14.56
C ARG A 15 -2.08 -11.92 13.73
N PHE A 16 -1.19 -11.96 12.74
CA PHE A 16 -0.99 -13.11 11.85
C PHE A 16 0.44 -13.66 11.98
N PRO A 17 0.78 -14.29 13.11
CA PRO A 17 2.18 -14.56 13.47
C PRO A 17 2.85 -15.54 12.51
N ASN A 18 2.13 -16.58 12.08
CA ASN A 18 2.68 -17.60 11.17
C ASN A 18 2.98 -17.02 9.78
N GLN A 19 2.08 -16.20 9.24
CA GLN A 19 2.29 -15.56 7.94
C GLN A 19 3.42 -14.54 7.99
N THR A 20 3.51 -13.74 9.06
CA THR A 20 4.60 -12.78 9.27
C THR A 20 5.95 -13.50 9.32
N ARG A 21 6.06 -14.58 10.09
CA ARG A 21 7.30 -15.38 10.20
C ARG A 21 7.74 -15.92 8.85
N LYS A 22 6.81 -16.52 8.09
CA LYS A 22 7.09 -17.06 6.76
C LYS A 22 7.63 -16.00 5.81
N ARG A 23 7.03 -14.80 5.80
CA ARG A 23 7.46 -13.67 4.95
C ARG A 23 8.83 -13.15 5.36
N LEU A 24 9.06 -12.91 6.64
CA LEU A 24 10.35 -12.44 7.15
C LEU A 24 11.47 -13.43 6.83
N ASN A 25 11.25 -14.73 7.08
CA ASN A 25 12.22 -15.76 6.72
C ASN A 25 12.54 -15.74 5.22
N ALA A 26 11.53 -15.58 4.35
CA ALA A 26 11.75 -15.52 2.91
C ALA A 26 12.55 -14.27 2.48
N ILE A 27 12.23 -13.11 3.06
CA ILE A 27 12.94 -11.84 2.76
C ILE A 27 14.42 -11.90 3.19
N PHE A 28 14.70 -12.52 4.34
CA PHE A 28 16.05 -12.61 4.90
C PHE A 28 16.79 -13.91 4.55
N ALA A 29 16.17 -14.84 3.79
CA ALA A 29 16.81 -16.07 3.35
C ALA A 29 17.97 -15.79 2.38
N ASP A 30 17.80 -14.80 1.51
CA ASP A 30 18.76 -14.43 0.47
C ASP A 30 19.63 -13.24 0.89
N LYS A 31 20.42 -13.42 1.96
CA LYS A 31 21.48 -12.52 2.50
C LYS A 31 21.50 -11.09 1.90
N ALA A 32 20.45 -10.30 2.20
CA ALA A 32 20.24 -8.91 1.77
C ALA A 32 19.99 -8.62 0.27
N SER A 33 20.01 -9.61 -0.65
CA SER A 33 19.79 -9.38 -2.10
C SER A 33 18.43 -8.72 -2.39
N ILE A 34 17.35 -9.29 -1.84
CA ILE A 34 15.98 -8.76 -2.03
C ILE A 34 15.87 -7.33 -1.51
N LEU A 35 16.42 -7.07 -0.31
CA LEU A 35 16.37 -5.74 0.30
C LEU A 35 17.21 -4.72 -0.48
N ASN A 36 18.39 -5.09 -0.93
CA ASN A 36 19.26 -4.22 -1.72
C ASN A 36 18.59 -3.82 -3.04
N VAL A 37 18.00 -4.78 -3.76
CA VAL A 37 17.25 -4.51 -5.00
C VAL A 37 16.03 -3.63 -4.71
N THR A 38 15.29 -3.91 -3.64
CA THR A 38 14.11 -3.12 -3.25
C THR A 38 14.50 -1.67 -2.93
N VAL A 39 15.58 -1.45 -2.15
CA VAL A 39 16.08 -0.12 -1.81
C VAL A 39 16.57 0.61 -3.05
N ALA A 40 17.29 -0.06 -3.96
CA ALA A 40 17.73 0.54 -5.22
C ALA A 40 16.54 1.01 -6.08
N TRP A 41 15.47 0.21 -6.16
CA TRP A 41 14.24 0.58 -6.85
C TRP A 41 13.50 1.73 -6.18
N LEU A 42 13.58 1.88 -4.87
CA LEU A 42 12.96 2.98 -4.13
C LEU A 42 13.75 4.28 -4.19
N ASP A 43 15.08 4.22 -4.28
CA ASP A 43 15.95 5.41 -4.36
C ASP A 43 15.87 6.05 -5.75
N LYS A 44 15.98 5.23 -6.80
CA LYS A 44 16.01 5.69 -8.20
C LYS A 44 15.29 4.68 -9.12
N PRO A 45 13.95 4.67 -9.12
CA PRO A 45 13.20 3.87 -10.06
C PRO A 45 13.41 4.38 -11.49
N GLU A 46 13.58 3.47 -12.44
CA GLU A 46 13.46 3.78 -13.87
C GLU A 46 12.02 4.23 -14.19
N CYS A 47 11.04 3.54 -13.60
CA CYS A 47 9.63 3.86 -13.72
C CYS A 47 8.87 3.34 -12.50
N VAL A 48 8.24 4.22 -11.73
CA VAL A 48 7.50 3.87 -10.50
C VAL A 48 6.46 2.77 -10.75
N PHE A 49 5.72 2.84 -11.87
CA PHE A 49 4.70 1.85 -12.23
C PHE A 49 5.30 0.45 -12.47
N LYS A 50 6.39 0.37 -13.23
CA LYS A 50 7.10 -0.88 -13.53
C LYS A 50 7.75 -1.46 -12.27
N ASN A 51 8.47 -0.63 -11.53
CA ASN A 51 9.18 -1.04 -10.32
C ASN A 51 8.23 -1.52 -9.21
N ARG A 52 7.01 -0.96 -9.08
CA ARG A 52 5.98 -1.48 -8.17
C ARG A 52 5.58 -2.92 -8.49
N LYS A 53 5.36 -3.24 -9.76
CA LYS A 53 5.01 -4.60 -10.19
C LYS A 53 6.16 -5.58 -9.92
N LEU A 54 7.37 -5.22 -10.36
CA LEU A 54 8.57 -6.01 -10.10
C LEU A 54 8.81 -6.24 -8.60
N MET A 55 8.58 -5.23 -7.76
CA MET A 55 8.70 -5.33 -6.31
C MET A 55 7.65 -6.25 -5.68
N ALA A 56 6.40 -6.20 -6.14
CA ALA A 56 5.36 -7.09 -5.64
C ALA A 56 5.61 -8.55 -6.03
N ASP A 57 6.16 -8.77 -7.23
CA ASP A 57 6.52 -10.11 -7.70
C ASP A 57 7.75 -10.66 -6.96
N LEU A 58 8.72 -9.80 -6.63
CA LEU A 58 9.94 -10.17 -5.92
C LEU A 58 9.74 -10.39 -4.42
N VAL A 59 8.99 -9.51 -3.73
CA VAL A 59 8.95 -9.46 -2.27
C VAL A 59 7.71 -10.17 -1.72
N PRO A 60 7.86 -11.31 -1.03
CA PRO A 60 6.71 -12.09 -0.56
C PRO A 60 5.78 -11.31 0.37
N GLY A 61 4.53 -11.16 -0.06
CA GLY A 61 3.48 -10.50 0.73
C GLY A 61 3.36 -8.99 0.53
N LEU A 62 4.15 -8.41 -0.39
CA LEU A 62 3.81 -7.12 -0.97
C LEU A 62 2.83 -7.35 -2.13
N GLY A 63 1.79 -6.54 -2.15
CA GLY A 63 0.87 -6.43 -3.28
C GLY A 63 0.78 -4.97 -3.73
N PRO A 64 -0.11 -4.65 -4.67
CA PRO A 64 -0.18 -3.32 -5.28
C PRO A 64 -0.20 -2.18 -4.26
N LYS A 65 -1.05 -2.31 -3.24
CA LYS A 65 -1.16 -1.32 -2.15
C LYS A 65 0.13 -1.19 -1.35
N GLN A 66 0.74 -2.30 -0.93
CA GLN A 66 1.95 -2.24 -0.11
C GLN A 66 3.12 -1.62 -0.90
N THR A 67 3.27 -1.97 -2.18
CA THR A 67 4.29 -1.37 -3.04
C THR A 67 4.01 0.11 -3.30
N SER A 68 2.75 0.50 -3.56
CA SER A 68 2.39 1.92 -3.69
C SER A 68 2.70 2.70 -2.41
N PHE A 69 2.37 2.14 -1.25
CA PHE A 69 2.66 2.77 0.03
C PHE A 69 4.16 3.00 0.23
N LEU A 70 5.00 2.01 -0.09
CA LEU A 70 6.45 2.15 0.02
C LEU A 70 6.99 3.27 -0.89
N PHE A 71 6.61 3.28 -2.16
CA PHE A 71 7.01 4.36 -3.09
C PHE A 71 6.49 5.73 -2.65
N SER A 72 5.27 5.79 -2.11
CA SER A 72 4.73 7.04 -1.56
C SER A 72 5.54 7.54 -0.37
N CYS A 73 6.01 6.65 0.51
CA CYS A 73 6.87 7.02 1.63
C CYS A 73 8.26 7.48 1.21
N THR A 74 8.74 7.11 0.02
CA THR A 74 10.07 7.50 -0.48
C THR A 74 10.04 8.66 -1.46
N GLY A 75 8.93 9.41 -1.53
CA GLY A 75 8.83 10.68 -2.27
C GLY A 75 8.07 10.62 -3.59
N TYR A 76 7.56 9.45 -4.00
CA TYR A 76 6.81 9.29 -5.25
C TYR A 76 5.30 9.41 -5.08
N GLY A 77 4.82 9.86 -3.92
CA GLY A 77 3.38 9.89 -3.60
C GLY A 77 2.53 10.81 -4.47
N GLN A 78 3.13 11.68 -5.28
CA GLN A 78 2.39 12.52 -6.24
C GLN A 78 2.06 11.77 -7.55
N GLU A 79 2.78 10.68 -7.85
CA GLU A 79 2.65 9.93 -9.11
C GLU A 79 1.72 8.72 -9.01
N ILE A 80 1.40 8.28 -7.80
CA ILE A 80 0.67 7.03 -7.52
C ILE A 80 -0.34 7.23 -6.39
N ALA A 81 -1.27 6.28 -6.24
CA ALA A 81 -2.24 6.27 -5.16
C ALA A 81 -2.05 5.04 -4.26
N VAL A 82 -2.35 5.18 -2.96
CA VAL A 82 -2.36 4.05 -2.02
C VAL A 82 -3.80 3.61 -1.78
N LEU A 83 -4.35 2.85 -2.73
CA LEU A 83 -5.75 2.38 -2.64
C LEU A 83 -5.94 1.37 -1.51
N ASP A 84 -6.31 1.85 -0.34
CA ASP A 84 -6.77 1.07 0.80
C ASP A 84 -8.30 1.15 0.98
N ARG A 85 -8.85 0.45 1.98
CA ARG A 85 -10.30 0.43 2.22
C ARG A 85 -10.91 1.82 2.48
N HIS A 86 -10.15 2.75 3.02
CA HIS A 86 -10.62 4.11 3.33
C HIS A 86 -10.67 4.95 2.06
N ILE A 87 -9.63 4.86 1.23
CA ILE A 87 -9.60 5.52 -0.08
C ILE A 87 -10.69 4.97 -0.98
N LEU A 88 -10.83 3.65 -1.09
CA LEU A 88 -11.87 3.02 -1.91
C LEU A 88 -13.28 3.42 -1.45
N LYS A 89 -13.54 3.43 -0.14
CA LYS A 89 -14.83 3.89 0.40
C LYS A 89 -15.11 5.34 0.04
N TYR A 90 -14.10 6.23 0.11
CA TYR A 90 -14.28 7.61 -0.30
C TYR A 90 -14.58 7.73 -1.80
N LEU A 91 -13.81 7.05 -2.64
CA LEU A 91 -14.02 7.04 -4.10
C LEU A 91 -15.42 6.55 -4.47
N GLN A 92 -15.96 5.58 -3.72
CA GLN A 92 -17.33 5.14 -3.87
C GLN A 92 -18.33 6.25 -3.49
N LEU A 93 -18.13 6.92 -2.34
CA LEU A 93 -19.01 8.01 -1.89
C LEU A 93 -19.05 9.19 -2.87
N VAL A 94 -17.95 9.48 -3.56
CA VAL A 94 -17.90 10.54 -4.58
C VAL A 94 -18.21 10.06 -6.00
N GLY A 95 -18.67 8.81 -6.16
CA GLY A 95 -19.10 8.26 -7.45
C GLY A 95 -17.99 7.98 -8.47
N LEU A 96 -16.75 7.78 -8.02
CA LEU A 96 -15.60 7.48 -8.89
C LEU A 96 -15.40 5.96 -9.11
N THR A 97 -15.95 5.11 -8.25
CA THR A 97 -15.87 3.66 -8.40
C THR A 97 -17.08 2.96 -7.78
N GLU A 98 -17.54 1.89 -8.42
CA GLU A 98 -18.60 1.01 -7.90
C GLU A 98 -18.02 -0.17 -7.09
N LEU A 99 -16.71 -0.18 -6.84
CA LEU A 99 -16.04 -1.30 -6.22
C LEU A 99 -16.39 -1.40 -4.72
N ALA A 100 -17.11 -2.45 -4.34
CA ALA A 100 -17.42 -2.73 -2.95
C ALA A 100 -16.24 -3.37 -2.17
N ASN A 101 -15.28 -3.97 -2.88
CA ASN A 101 -14.18 -4.75 -2.31
C ASN A 101 -12.81 -4.22 -2.75
N MET A 102 -11.73 -4.78 -2.20
CA MET A 102 -10.37 -4.48 -2.67
C MET A 102 -10.16 -4.91 -4.14
N PRO A 103 -9.33 -4.20 -4.92
CA PRO A 103 -8.98 -4.62 -6.28
C PRO A 103 -8.40 -6.03 -6.30
N ALA A 104 -8.94 -6.89 -7.17
CA ALA A 104 -8.55 -8.30 -7.31
C ALA A 104 -7.39 -8.51 -8.30
N SER A 105 -7.03 -7.49 -9.09
CA SER A 105 -5.94 -7.54 -10.06
C SER A 105 -5.19 -6.22 -10.15
N TRP A 106 -3.97 -6.27 -10.70
CA TRP A 106 -3.19 -5.08 -11.04
C TRP A 106 -3.94 -4.13 -11.97
N ARG A 107 -4.58 -4.67 -13.02
CA ARG A 107 -5.35 -3.86 -13.98
C ARG A 107 -6.45 -3.06 -13.27
N GLN A 108 -7.23 -3.73 -12.42
CA GLN A 108 -8.29 -3.08 -11.66
C GLN A 108 -7.75 -2.04 -10.66
N TYR A 109 -6.58 -2.30 -10.08
CA TYR A 109 -5.89 -1.35 -9.21
C TYR A 109 -5.47 -0.09 -9.99
N GLU A 110 -4.84 -0.28 -11.15
CA GLU A 110 -4.39 0.80 -12.05
C GLU A 110 -5.55 1.63 -12.60
N ASP A 111 -6.66 0.99 -12.96
CA ASP A 111 -7.87 1.68 -13.44
C ASP A 111 -8.45 2.61 -12.37
N ILE A 112 -8.48 2.17 -11.11
CA ILE A 112 -8.96 2.98 -9.98
C ILE A 112 -7.94 4.05 -9.59
N GLU A 113 -6.64 3.73 -9.64
CA GLU A 113 -5.56 4.68 -9.38
C GLU A 113 -5.59 5.83 -10.38
N ALA A 114 -5.79 5.56 -11.67
CA ALA A 114 -5.92 6.58 -12.70
C ALA A 114 -7.09 7.53 -12.42
N LYS A 115 -8.24 7.00 -11.96
CA LYS A 115 -9.39 7.83 -11.56
C LYS A 115 -9.09 8.70 -10.34
N PHE A 116 -8.38 8.16 -9.35
CA PHE A 116 -7.94 8.90 -8.17
C PHE A 116 -6.99 10.04 -8.56
N LEU A 117 -5.95 9.76 -9.35
CA LEU A 117 -4.97 10.76 -9.78
C LEU A 117 -5.63 11.86 -10.63
N SER A 118 -6.52 11.47 -11.55
CA SER A 118 -7.31 12.43 -12.34
C SER A 118 -8.21 13.28 -11.46
N TYR A 119 -8.84 12.71 -10.44
CA TYR A 119 -9.62 13.46 -9.46
C TYR A 119 -8.76 14.45 -8.68
N SER A 120 -7.61 14.02 -8.16
CA SER A 120 -6.66 14.88 -7.45
C SER A 120 -6.21 16.06 -8.30
N SER A 121 -5.86 15.79 -9.57
CA SER A 121 -5.48 16.82 -10.55
C SER A 121 -6.61 17.83 -10.80
N ARG A 122 -7.85 17.36 -10.97
CA ARG A 122 -9.02 18.27 -11.13
C ARG A 122 -9.29 19.13 -9.91
N GLN A 123 -9.01 18.62 -8.70
CA GLN A 123 -9.13 19.40 -7.46
C GLN A 123 -7.94 20.36 -7.24
N ASN A 124 -6.90 20.30 -8.08
CA ASN A 124 -5.65 21.02 -7.88
C ASN A 124 -5.00 20.71 -6.51
N ILE A 125 -5.09 19.44 -6.08
CA ILE A 125 -4.47 18.94 -4.85
C ILE A 125 -3.43 17.89 -5.25
N ARG A 126 -2.30 17.85 -4.54
CA ARG A 126 -1.31 16.79 -4.70
C ARG A 126 -1.92 15.44 -4.29
N ALA A 127 -1.63 14.38 -5.07
CA ALA A 127 -2.18 13.05 -4.83
C ALA A 127 -1.87 12.54 -3.41
N ASP A 128 -0.63 12.65 -2.96
CA ASP A 128 -0.21 12.29 -1.59
C ASP A 128 -0.97 13.04 -0.48
N ALA A 129 -1.16 14.34 -0.64
CA ALA A 129 -1.88 15.18 0.32
C ALA A 129 -3.37 14.80 0.36
N LEU A 130 -3.98 14.55 -0.80
CA LEU A 130 -5.36 14.10 -0.89
C LEU A 130 -5.53 12.71 -0.27
N ASP A 131 -4.61 11.78 -0.52
CA ASP A 131 -4.63 10.42 0.01
C ASP A 131 -4.60 10.45 1.55
N LEU A 132 -3.69 11.26 2.12
CA LEU A 132 -3.60 11.47 3.56
C LEU A 132 -4.89 12.09 4.14
N ALA A 133 -5.43 13.14 3.50
CA ALA A 133 -6.63 13.81 3.95
C ALA A 133 -7.85 12.88 3.95
N ILE A 134 -8.03 12.09 2.89
CA ILE A 134 -9.08 11.08 2.79
C ILE A 134 -8.90 10.03 3.87
N TRP A 135 -7.70 9.49 4.03
CA TRP A 135 -7.44 8.44 5.02
C TRP A 135 -7.80 8.90 6.44
N ILE A 136 -7.34 10.08 6.86
CA ILE A 136 -7.65 10.65 8.19
C ILE A 136 -9.16 10.80 8.36
N THR A 137 -9.81 11.43 7.39
CA THR A 137 -11.25 11.74 7.43
C THR A 137 -12.10 10.48 7.50
N MET A 138 -11.85 9.53 6.60
CA MET A 138 -12.61 8.28 6.50
C MET A 138 -12.36 7.35 7.68
N LYS A 139 -11.14 7.36 8.24
CA LYS A 139 -10.83 6.61 9.46
C LYS A 139 -11.56 7.19 10.67
N ALA A 140 -11.63 8.50 10.80
CA ALA A 140 -12.37 9.17 11.88
C ALA A 140 -13.88 8.91 11.75
N ALA A 141 -14.44 9.06 10.55
CA ALA A 141 -15.85 8.78 10.28
C ALA A 141 -16.23 7.33 10.60
N GLY A 142 -15.37 6.36 10.28
CA GLY A 142 -15.61 4.95 10.57
C GLY A 142 -15.70 4.62 12.06
N ARG A 143 -14.97 5.34 12.94
CA ARG A 143 -15.01 5.12 14.40
C ARG A 143 -16.34 5.54 15.00
N ARG A 144 -16.86 6.71 14.59
CA ARG A 144 -18.14 7.24 15.08
C ARG A 144 -19.32 6.33 14.76
N VAL A 145 -19.31 5.69 13.59
CA VAL A 145 -20.36 4.71 13.23
C VAL A 145 -20.32 3.47 14.13
N SER A 146 -19.13 2.98 14.49
CA SER A 146 -19.02 1.85 15.42
C SER A 146 -19.50 2.19 16.83
N GLU A 147 -19.27 3.42 17.30
CA GLU A 147 -19.70 3.90 18.63
C GLU A 147 -21.21 4.13 18.74
N CYS A 148 -21.90 4.51 17.65
CA CYS A 148 -23.37 4.68 17.64
C CYS A 148 -24.16 3.36 17.50
N VAL A 149 -23.50 2.26 17.15
CA VAL A 149 -24.13 0.94 16.94
C VAL A 149 -23.88 0.00 18.14
N GLN A 150 -23.16 0.48 19.16
CA GLN A 150 -23.01 -0.17 20.47
C GLN A 150 -23.99 0.41 21.47
#